data_AF-A0A1U7JM33-F1
#
_entry.id   AF-A0A1U7JM33-F1
#
_cell.length_a   1.000
_cell.length_b   1.000
_cell.length_c   1.000
_cell.angle_alpha   90.00
_cell.angle_beta   90.00
_cell.angle_gamma   90.00
#
_symmetry.space_group_name_H-M   'P 1'
#
loop_
_entity.id
_entity.type
_entity.pdbx_description
1 polymer ?
#
loop_
_entity_poly.entity_id
_entity_poly.type
_entity_poly.pdbx_seq_one_letter_code
_entity_poly.pdbx_strand_id
1 'polypeptide(L)'
;MIHPQGPLPLAMRTLFFALLVLALPGCTFWPDHGSGGAAERFTSDQRSIRDYEIILQDLERRGAERWAAAETHKARTTLIAAKQAAAGGLAYDAEQDLALLWFHVQTIEKKLNRQRAGLRTGAGS
;
A
#
# COMPACT_ATOMS: atom_id res chain seq x y z
N MET A 1 65.21 -29.78 -7.72
CA MET A 1 64.47 -31.06 -7.83
C MET A 1 63.20 -30.91 -6.98
N ILE A 2 62.11 -30.26 -7.40
CA ILE A 2 61.14 -30.51 -8.49
C ILE A 2 60.60 -31.95 -8.49
N HIS A 3 59.38 -32.13 -7.97
CA HIS A 3 58.25 -32.83 -8.60
C HIS A 3 56.99 -32.76 -7.71
N PRO A 4 55.76 -32.86 -8.25
CA PRO A 4 55.07 -31.79 -8.94
C PRO A 4 53.72 -31.42 -8.27
N GLN A 5 53.33 -30.15 -8.34
CA GLN A 5 51.93 -29.78 -8.17
C GLN A 5 51.18 -30.20 -9.44
N GLY A 6 50.55 -31.37 -9.40
CA GLY A 6 49.66 -31.83 -10.46
C GLY A 6 48.38 -30.98 -10.47
N PRO A 7 47.88 -30.56 -11.65
CA PRO A 7 46.57 -29.94 -11.73
C PRO A 7 45.50 -30.93 -11.26
N LEU A 8 44.65 -30.51 -10.32
CA LEU A 8 43.51 -31.27 -9.83
C LEU A 8 42.70 -31.84 -11.02
N PRO A 9 42.23 -33.10 -10.93
CA PRO A 9 41.55 -33.77 -12.03
C PRO A 9 40.31 -32.97 -12.47
N LEU A 10 40.12 -32.84 -13.79
CA LEU A 10 39.02 -32.11 -14.43
C LEU A 10 37.63 -32.47 -13.86
N ALA A 11 37.45 -33.69 -13.37
CA ALA A 11 36.22 -34.18 -12.75
C ALA A 11 35.86 -33.49 -11.41
N MET A 12 36.84 -32.93 -10.70
CA MET A 12 36.64 -32.28 -9.41
C MET A 12 36.30 -30.78 -9.57
N ARG A 13 36.68 -30.17 -10.70
CA ARG A 13 36.29 -28.78 -11.06
C ARG A 13 34.85 -28.70 -11.54
N THR A 14 34.35 -29.74 -12.24
CA THR A 14 32.95 -29.81 -12.68
C THR A 14 31.97 -30.03 -11.53
N LEU A 15 32.37 -30.79 -10.50
CA LEU A 15 31.55 -30.98 -9.30
C LEU A 15 31.36 -29.69 -8.49
N PHE A 16 32.38 -28.84 -8.43
CA PHE A 16 32.28 -27.54 -7.74
C PHE A 16 31.40 -26.53 -8.50
N PHE A 17 31.42 -26.58 -9.84
CA PHE A 17 30.56 -25.73 -10.67
C PHE A 17 29.09 -26.17 -10.62
N ALA A 18 28.82 -27.48 -10.58
CA ALA A 18 27.47 -28.02 -10.44
C ALA A 18 26.84 -27.67 -9.07
N LEU A 19 27.64 -27.60 -8.00
CA LEU A 19 27.16 -27.22 -6.67
C LEU A 19 26.84 -25.72 -6.56
N LEU A 20 27.54 -24.86 -7.31
CA LEU A 20 27.31 -23.42 -7.30
C LEU A 20 26.04 -23.01 -8.07
N VAL A 21 25.65 -23.78 -9.09
CA VAL A 21 24.42 -23.55 -9.87
C VAL A 21 23.16 -23.99 -9.13
N LEU A 22 23.27 -24.92 -8.18
CA LEU A 22 22.15 -25.36 -7.32
C LEU A 22 21.98 -24.53 -6.04
N ALA A 23 22.87 -23.58 -5.77
CA ALA A 23 22.85 -22.72 -4.57
C ALA A 23 22.20 -21.33 -4.80
N LEU A 24 21.52 -21.11 -5.92
CA LEU A 24 20.71 -19.92 -6.18
C LEU A 24 19.19 -20.19 -6.27
N PRO A 25 18.54 -20.98 -5.39
CA PRO A 25 17.09 -20.95 -5.30
C PRO A 25 16.72 -19.79 -4.36
N GLY A 26 16.61 -18.57 -4.86
CA GLY A 26 16.11 -17.50 -3.98
C GLY A 26 16.03 -16.07 -4.49
N CYS A 27 16.60 -15.73 -5.65
CA CYS A 27 16.68 -14.32 -6.06
C CYS A 27 16.30 -14.07 -7.53
N THR A 28 15.22 -14.68 -8.03
CA THR A 28 14.58 -14.22 -9.29
C THR A 28 13.07 -14.45 -9.30
N PHE A 29 12.39 -14.41 -8.15
CA PHE A 29 10.94 -14.17 -8.15
C PHE A 29 10.68 -12.65 -8.23
N TRP A 30 11.14 -12.04 -9.31
CA TRP A 30 10.75 -10.69 -9.70
C TRP A 30 10.05 -10.84 -11.04
N PRO A 31 8.72 -10.60 -11.12
CA PRO A 31 8.00 -10.79 -12.36
C PRO A 31 8.53 -9.84 -13.43
N ASP A 32 9.06 -10.40 -14.52
CA ASP A 32 9.41 -9.68 -15.73
C ASP A 32 8.16 -8.96 -16.25
N HIS A 33 8.26 -7.64 -16.34
CA HIS A 33 7.39 -6.71 -17.06
C HIS A 33 5.97 -7.22 -17.42
N GLY A 34 4.98 -6.76 -16.64
CA GLY A 34 3.69 -6.35 -17.21
C GLY A 34 2.75 -7.45 -17.71
N SER A 35 2.56 -8.54 -16.97
CA SER A 35 1.38 -9.39 -17.16
C SER A 35 0.72 -9.72 -15.82
N GLY A 36 -0.28 -8.91 -15.47
CA GLY A 36 -1.43 -9.24 -14.62
C GLY A 36 -1.13 -9.77 -13.21
N GLY A 37 -1.43 -8.95 -12.19
CA GLY A 37 -1.71 -9.47 -10.85
C GLY A 37 -1.37 -8.51 -9.72
N ALA A 38 -0.11 -8.11 -9.60
CA ALA A 38 0.38 -7.29 -8.47
C ALA A 38 0.82 -5.89 -8.90
N ALA A 39 1.53 -5.74 -10.02
CA ALA A 39 2.06 -4.45 -10.48
C ALA A 39 0.96 -3.48 -10.97
N GLU A 40 -0.11 -4.00 -11.61
CA GLU A 40 -1.25 -3.19 -12.06
C GLU A 40 -2.17 -2.76 -10.90
N ARG A 41 -2.25 -3.57 -9.83
CA ARG A 41 -2.96 -3.19 -8.59
C ARG A 41 -2.24 -2.06 -7.88
N PHE A 42 -0.92 -2.13 -7.83
CA PHE A 42 -0.10 -1.12 -7.16
C PHE A 42 -0.26 0.30 -7.76
N THR A 43 -0.34 0.42 -9.08
CA THR A 43 -0.58 1.72 -9.74
C THR A 43 -2.01 2.22 -9.52
N SER A 44 -2.97 1.29 -9.43
CA SER A 44 -4.37 1.59 -9.12
C SER A 44 -4.53 2.06 -7.67
N ASP A 45 -3.88 1.39 -6.71
CA ASP A 45 -3.90 1.72 -5.28
C ASP A 45 -3.33 3.10 -5.00
N GLN A 46 -2.20 3.46 -5.64
CA GLN A 46 -1.63 4.80 -5.48
C GLN A 46 -2.55 5.90 -6.00
N ARG A 47 -3.31 5.62 -7.06
CA ARG A 47 -4.31 6.56 -7.57
C ARG A 47 -5.47 6.70 -6.58
N SER A 48 -6.00 5.59 -6.08
CA SER A 48 -7.08 5.57 -5.10
C SER A 48 -6.71 6.29 -3.80
N ILE A 49 -5.49 6.10 -3.29
CA ILE A 49 -4.97 6.82 -2.11
C ILE A 49 -4.99 8.34 -2.34
N ARG A 50 -4.56 8.79 -3.52
CA ARG A 50 -4.58 10.21 -3.88
C ARG A 50 -6.00 10.77 -3.97
N ASP A 51 -6.93 10.01 -4.52
CA ASP A 51 -8.34 10.42 -4.62
C ASP A 51 -8.94 10.60 -3.22
N TYR A 52 -8.68 9.67 -2.29
CA TYR A 52 -9.13 9.79 -0.90
C TYR A 52 -8.48 10.95 -0.14
N GLU A 53 -7.23 11.29 -0.44
CA GLU A 53 -6.57 12.46 0.13
C GLU A 53 -7.27 13.76 -0.30
N ILE A 54 -7.66 13.87 -1.57
CA ILE A 54 -8.42 15.02 -2.08
C ILE A 54 -9.80 15.10 -1.41
N ILE A 55 -10.50 13.97 -1.29
CA ILE A 55 -11.81 13.90 -0.65
C ILE A 55 -11.71 14.31 0.83
N LEU A 56 -10.71 13.82 1.56
CA LEU A 56 -10.55 14.16 2.97
C LEU A 56 -10.24 15.64 3.17
N GLN A 57 -9.40 16.24 2.31
CA GLN A 57 -9.15 17.68 2.32
C GLN A 57 -10.42 18.51 2.03
N ASP A 58 -11.29 18.07 1.12
CA ASP A 58 -12.59 18.72 0.90
C ASP A 58 -13.49 18.66 2.15
N LEU A 59 -13.57 17.50 2.80
CA LEU A 59 -14.35 17.33 4.02
C LEU A 59 -13.83 18.21 5.16
N GLU A 60 -12.51 18.33 5.30
CA GLU A 60 -11.88 19.22 6.26
C GLU A 60 -12.20 20.68 5.99
N ARG A 61 -12.12 21.12 4.72
CA ARG A 61 -12.55 22.48 4.31
C ARG A 61 -14.02 22.75 4.62
N ARG A 62 -14.88 21.74 4.53
CA ARG A 62 -16.31 21.80 4.90
C ARG A 62 -16.54 21.82 6.42
N GLY A 63 -15.49 21.79 7.23
CA GLY A 63 -15.57 21.87 8.68
C GLY A 63 -15.73 20.52 9.37
N ALA A 64 -15.30 19.42 8.73
CA ALA A 64 -15.33 18.09 9.35
C ALA A 64 -14.61 18.05 10.71
N GLU A 65 -13.54 18.82 10.91
CA GLU A 65 -12.84 18.91 12.20
C GLU A 65 -13.73 19.43 13.34
N ARG A 66 -14.69 20.31 13.04
CA ARG A 66 -15.59 20.88 14.07
C ARG A 66 -16.71 19.91 14.45
N TRP A 67 -17.26 19.20 13.47
CA TRP A 67 -18.49 18.42 13.63
C TRP A 67 -18.28 16.91 13.71
N ALA A 68 -17.13 16.44 13.24
CA ALA A 68 -16.78 15.03 13.14
C ALA A 68 -15.31 14.76 13.52
N ALA A 69 -14.72 15.57 14.42
CA ALA A 69 -13.31 15.53 14.81
C ALA A 69 -12.72 14.12 14.98
N ALA A 70 -13.42 13.27 15.74
CA ALA A 70 -12.97 11.90 16.02
C ALA A 70 -12.92 11.02 14.76
N GLU A 71 -13.89 11.16 13.84
CA GLU A 71 -13.89 10.40 12.58
C GLU A 71 -12.87 10.96 11.60
N THR A 72 -12.70 12.28 11.56
CA THR A 72 -11.66 12.93 10.75
C THR A 72 -10.26 12.46 11.18
N HIS A 73 -10.02 12.35 12.49
CA HIS A 73 -8.75 11.82 13.00
C HIS A 73 -8.54 10.35 12.60
N LYS A 74 -9.58 9.50 12.75
CA LYS A 74 -9.53 8.09 12.30
C LYS A 74 -9.26 7.98 10.80
N ALA A 75 -9.96 8.77 9.98
CA ALA A 75 -9.73 8.80 8.54
C ALA A 75 -8.28 9.20 8.18
N ARG A 76 -7.72 10.20 8.87
CA ARG A 76 -6.31 10.58 8.68
C ARG A 76 -5.35 9.45 9.04
N THR A 77 -5.56 8.80 10.19
CA THR A 77 -4.69 7.68 10.60
C THR A 77 -4.78 6.49 9.63
N THR A 78 -5.97 6.16 9.15
CA THR A 78 -6.15 5.08 8.18
C THR A 78 -5.54 5.42 6.82
N LEU A 79 -5.62 6.67 6.37
CA LEU A 79 -4.95 7.12 5.14
C LEU A 79 -3.42 7.00 5.25
N ILE A 80 -2.85 7.31 6.43
CA ILE A 80 -1.41 7.15 6.67
C ILE A 80 -1.04 5.67 6.66
N ALA A 81 -1.84 4.80 7.31
CA ALA A 81 -1.64 3.36 7.29
C ALA A 81 -1.68 2.78 5.87
N ALA A 82 -2.70 3.15 5.08
CA ALA A 82 -2.81 2.76 3.67
C ALA A 82 -1.60 3.20 2.84
N LYS A 83 -1.10 4.43 3.07
CA LYS A 83 0.12 4.94 2.41
C LYS A 83 1.35 4.14 2.78
N GLN A 84 1.50 3.75 4.05
CA GLN A 84 2.62 2.95 4.53
C GLN A 84 2.55 1.51 4.01
N ALA A 85 1.37 0.88 4.05
CA ALA A 85 1.14 -0.46 3.51
C ALA A 85 1.42 -0.51 2.00
N ALA A 86 0.92 0.47 1.25
CA ALA A 86 1.22 0.62 -0.16
C ALA A 86 2.73 0.81 -0.38
N ALA A 87 3.39 1.73 0.32
CA ALA A 87 4.84 1.92 0.17
C ALA A 87 5.67 0.67 0.54
N GLY A 88 5.17 -0.15 1.46
CA GLY A 88 5.79 -1.40 1.90
C GLY A 88 5.56 -2.61 0.98
N GLY A 89 4.81 -2.47 -0.12
CA GLY A 89 4.51 -3.60 -1.01
C GLY A 89 3.32 -4.47 -0.55
N LEU A 90 2.60 -4.07 0.50
CA LEU A 90 1.49 -4.82 1.10
C LEU A 90 0.16 -4.39 0.48
N ALA A 91 -0.06 -4.73 -0.78
CA ALA A 91 -1.23 -4.28 -1.54
C ALA A 91 -2.57 -4.72 -0.90
N TYR A 92 -2.64 -5.95 -0.38
CA TYR A 92 -3.85 -6.46 0.27
C TYR A 92 -4.23 -5.67 1.52
N ASP A 93 -3.24 -5.32 2.35
CA ASP A 93 -3.47 -4.53 3.56
C ASP A 93 -3.85 -3.09 3.21
N ALA A 94 -3.21 -2.53 2.19
CA ALA A 94 -3.57 -1.21 1.65
C ALA A 94 -5.01 -1.17 1.12
N GLU A 95 -5.46 -2.20 0.39
CA GLU A 95 -6.84 -2.33 -0.09
C GLU A 95 -7.84 -2.39 1.08
N GLN A 96 -7.53 -3.13 2.16
CA GLN A 96 -8.38 -3.20 3.34
C GLN A 96 -8.46 -1.84 4.07
N ASP A 97 -7.33 -1.16 4.23
CA ASP A 97 -7.30 0.16 4.84
C ASP A 97 -8.05 1.20 4.00
N LEU A 98 -7.97 1.13 2.67
CA LEU A 98 -8.75 1.96 1.77
C LEU A 98 -10.26 1.70 1.89
N ALA A 99 -10.67 0.44 2.04
CA ALA A 99 -12.07 0.10 2.27
C ALA A 99 -12.55 0.66 3.62
N LEU A 100 -11.74 0.56 4.68
CA LEU A 100 -12.04 1.15 5.98
C LEU A 100 -12.13 2.68 5.91
N LEU A 101 -11.22 3.31 5.17
CA LEU A 101 -11.20 4.75 4.94
C LEU A 101 -12.51 5.24 4.31
N TRP A 102 -13.05 4.49 3.34
CA TRP A 102 -14.34 4.79 2.73
C TRP A 102 -15.48 4.85 3.76
N PHE A 103 -15.53 3.91 4.70
CA PHE A 103 -16.55 3.94 5.77
C PHE A 103 -16.43 5.16 6.68
N HIS A 104 -15.19 5.58 7.00
CA HIS A 104 -14.98 6.80 7.78
C HIS A 104 -15.42 8.04 7.02
N VAL A 105 -15.09 8.15 5.73
CA VAL A 105 -15.53 9.24 4.84
C VAL A 105 -17.06 9.34 4.81
N GLN A 106 -17.76 8.23 4.57
CA GLN A 106 -19.23 8.19 4.57
C GLN A 106 -19.83 8.64 5.92
N THR A 107 -19.18 8.26 7.03
CA THR A 107 -19.63 8.65 8.36
C THR A 107 -19.46 10.14 8.61
N ILE A 108 -18.34 10.73 8.16
CA ILE A 108 -18.09 12.18 8.22
C ILE A 108 -19.14 12.92 7.39
N GLU A 109 -19.39 12.49 6.15
CA GLU A 109 -20.40 13.09 5.28
C GLU A 109 -21.79 13.07 5.90
N LYS A 110 -22.20 11.91 6.46
CA LYS A 110 -23.49 11.79 7.14
C LYS A 110 -23.60 12.71 8.35
N LYS A 111 -22.51 12.92 9.11
CA LYS A 111 -22.50 13.87 10.25
C LYS A 111 -22.60 15.32 9.76
N LEU A 112 -21.84 15.70 8.74
CA LEU A 112 -21.89 17.03 8.14
C LEU A 112 -23.27 17.36 7.54
N ASN A 113 -23.88 16.42 6.82
CA ASN A 113 -25.19 16.61 6.21
C ASN A 113 -26.30 16.77 7.26
N ARG A 114 -26.23 16.02 8.37
CA ARG A 114 -27.15 16.19 9.50
C ARG A 114 -27.04 17.57 10.14
N GLN A 115 -25.83 18.07 10.33
CA GLN A 115 -25.62 19.42 10.85
C GLN A 115 -26.16 20.49 9.90
N ARG A 116 -25.90 20.35 8.60
CA ARG A 116 -26.43 21.27 7.58
C ARG A 116 -27.96 21.26 7.54
N ALA A 117 -28.61 20.10 7.73
CA ALA A 117 -30.06 20.01 7.82
C ALA A 117 -30.60 20.71 9.09
N GLY A 118 -30.00 20.45 10.25
CA GLY A 118 -30.40 21.07 11.52
C GLY A 118 -30.27 22.60 11.53
N LEU A 119 -29.21 23.13 10.91
CA LEU A 119 -29.03 24.58 10.75
C LEU A 119 -30.09 25.21 9.84
N ARG A 120 -30.56 24.48 8.81
CA ARG A 120 -31.62 24.98 7.91
C ARG A 120 -32.99 24.99 8.58
N THR A 121 -33.28 24.04 9.46
CA THR A 121 -34.55 24.00 10.19
C THR A 121 -34.60 25.01 11.34
N GLY A 122 -33.46 25.33 11.98
CA GLY A 122 -33.41 26.33 13.05
C GLY A 122 -33.37 27.80 12.59
N ALA A 123 -33.10 28.07 11.31
CA ALA A 123 -33.08 29.44 10.77
C ALA A 123 -34.45 29.92 10.27
N GLY A 124 -35.48 29.08 10.32
CA GLY A 124 -36.85 29.40 9.89
C GLY A 124 -37.87 29.49 11.03
N SER A 125 -37.43 29.45 12.29
CA SER A 125 -38.24 29.61 13.51
C SER A 125 -37.82 30.85 14.27
#